data_AF-A0A438GCQ2-F1
#
_entry.id   AF-A0A438GCQ2-F1
#
_cell.length_a   1.000
_cell.length_b   1.000
_cell.length_c   1.000
_cell.angle_alpha   90.00
_cell.angle_beta   90.00
_cell.angle_gamma   90.00
#
_symmetry.space_group_name_H-M   'P 1'
#
loop_
_entity.id
_entity.type
_entity.pdbx_description
1 polymer ?
#
loop_
_entity_poly.entity_id
_entity_poly.type
_entity_poly.pdbx_seq_one_letter_code
_entity_poly.pdbx_strand_id
1 'polypeptide(L)'
;MKPATNTNSTYGNGVYMLEFRTTVDVILQNANALATGKFREKDAKTFNLKNPPLRNTAVTFPFAWTALRFVADNPGVWAFHCHIEPHSHMGMGVVFAEGVHLVKDVPNHALVV
;
A
#
# COMPACT_ATOMS: atom_id res chain seq x y z
N MET A 1 10.65 -4.55 -20.32
CA MET A 1 11.32 -3.28 -19.95
C MET A 1 12.14 -3.54 -18.71
N LYS A 2 13.40 -3.07 -18.65
CA LYS A 2 14.15 -3.09 -17.38
C LYS A 2 13.61 -1.92 -16.53
N PRO A 3 13.14 -2.15 -15.29
CA PRO A 3 12.66 -1.07 -14.44
C PRO A 3 13.77 -0.04 -14.20
N ALA A 4 13.39 1.20 -13.91
CA ALA A 4 14.35 2.25 -13.58
C ALA A 4 15.19 1.80 -12.38
N THR A 5 16.52 1.82 -12.52
CA THR A 5 17.46 1.43 -11.46
C THR A 5 17.41 2.47 -10.34
N ASN A 6 16.62 2.20 -9.31
CA ASN A 6 16.63 2.95 -8.06
C ASN A 6 17.46 2.18 -7.02
N THR A 7 18.62 2.69 -6.64
CA THR A 7 19.48 2.02 -5.63
C THR A 7 18.82 1.90 -4.25
N ASN A 8 17.75 2.66 -3.99
CA ASN A 8 16.98 2.61 -2.74
C ASN A 8 15.70 1.75 -2.85
N SER A 9 15.46 1.05 -3.97
CA SER A 9 14.33 0.12 -4.06
C SER A 9 14.66 -1.20 -3.37
N THR A 10 13.77 -1.65 -2.50
CA THR A 10 13.77 -3.01 -1.93
C THR A 10 12.82 -3.89 -2.75
N TYR A 11 13.25 -5.11 -3.06
CA TYR A 11 12.41 -6.12 -3.71
C TYR A 11 12.36 -7.37 -2.82
N GLY A 12 11.23 -8.06 -2.83
CA GLY A 12 11.05 -9.29 -2.08
C GLY A 12 9.61 -9.77 -2.15
N ASN A 13 9.36 -10.90 -1.51
CA ASN A 13 8.05 -11.54 -1.38
C ASN A 13 7.51 -11.48 0.06
N GLY A 14 8.07 -10.58 0.88
CA GLY A 14 7.61 -10.36 2.25
C GLY A 14 6.19 -9.81 2.31
N VAL A 15 5.47 -10.15 3.37
CA VAL A 15 4.10 -9.71 3.61
C VAL A 15 4.07 -8.81 4.84
N TYR A 16 3.37 -7.68 4.75
CA TYR A 16 3.13 -6.81 5.90
C TYR A 16 1.98 -7.38 6.73
N MET A 17 2.32 -7.97 7.87
CA MET A 17 1.35 -8.47 8.84
C MET A 17 0.80 -7.31 9.66
N LEU A 18 -0.47 -6.98 9.50
CA LEU A 18 -1.17 -5.94 10.22
C LEU A 18 -1.94 -6.55 11.40
N GLU A 19 -1.97 -5.84 12.52
CA GLU A 19 -2.76 -6.23 13.67
C GLU A 19 -4.26 -6.01 13.37
N PHE A 20 -5.08 -7.02 13.64
CA PHE A 20 -6.51 -6.97 13.33
C PHE A 20 -7.23 -5.90 14.17
N ARG A 21 -8.14 -5.18 13.54
CA ARG A 21 -8.89 -4.02 14.05
C ARG A 21 -8.03 -2.82 14.45
N THR A 22 -6.88 -2.65 13.82
CA THR A 22 -6.05 -1.45 14.02
C THR A 22 -6.24 -0.42 12.92
N THR A 23 -5.99 0.85 13.24
CA THR A 23 -5.93 1.93 12.26
C THR A 23 -4.54 1.97 11.65
N VAL A 24 -4.46 1.90 10.33
CA VAL A 24 -3.21 1.90 9.57
C VAL A 24 -3.15 3.16 8.71
N ASP A 25 -2.06 3.91 8.87
CA ASP A 25 -1.72 5.04 8.02
C ASP A 25 -0.64 4.63 7.02
N VAL A 26 -0.84 4.97 5.74
CA VAL A 26 0.13 4.74 4.68
C VAL A 26 0.48 6.05 4.00
N ILE A 27 1.78 6.33 3.89
CA ILE A 27 2.31 7.46 3.12
C ILE A 27 2.93 6.93 1.83
N LEU A 28 2.26 7.17 0.72
CA LEU A 28 2.80 6.90 -0.61
C LEU A 28 3.72 8.02 -1.03
N GLN A 29 5.01 7.73 -1.20
CA GLN A 29 6.01 8.69 -1.62
C GLN A 29 6.41 8.45 -3.07
N ASN A 30 6.21 9.45 -3.94
CA ASN A 30 6.77 9.37 -5.29
C ASN A 30 8.30 9.42 -5.23
N ALA A 31 8.98 8.49 -5.91
CA ALA A 31 10.44 8.37 -5.89
C ALA A 31 11.16 9.64 -6.42
N ASN A 32 10.56 10.37 -7.35
CA ASN A 32 11.13 11.61 -7.86
C ASN A 32 11.09 12.75 -6.82
N ALA A 33 10.29 12.63 -5.77
CA ALA A 33 10.14 13.66 -4.75
C ALA A 33 11.17 13.57 -3.60
N LEU A 34 12.09 12.59 -3.63
CA LEU A 34 13.01 12.33 -2.51
C LEU A 34 13.90 13.54 -2.16
N ALA A 35 14.12 14.48 -3.09
CA ALA A 35 14.89 15.70 -2.86
C ALA A 35 14.06 16.90 -2.36
N THR A 36 12.88 17.17 -2.94
CA THR A 36 12.14 18.43 -2.71
C THR A 36 10.69 18.27 -2.24
N GLY A 37 10.11 17.08 -2.35
CA GLY A 37 8.70 16.80 -2.05
C GLY A 37 8.50 15.63 -1.11
N LYS A 38 9.50 15.34 -0.27
CA LYS A 38 9.45 14.24 0.70
C LYS A 38 8.52 14.60 1.86
N PHE A 39 7.63 13.69 2.23
CA PHE A 39 6.80 13.82 3.43
C PHE A 39 7.67 14.02 4.68
N ARG A 40 7.25 14.92 5.56
CA ARG A 40 7.82 15.15 6.89
C ARG A 40 6.71 15.04 7.91
N GLU A 41 7.00 14.56 9.11
CA GLU A 41 6.00 14.36 10.17
C GLU A 41 5.18 15.63 10.48
N LYS A 42 5.79 16.82 10.37
CA LYS A 42 5.08 18.10 10.53
C LYS A 42 3.95 18.32 9.51
N ASP A 43 4.06 17.71 8.33
CA ASP A 43 3.07 17.81 7.26
C ASP A 43 1.78 17.04 7.62
N ALA A 44 1.82 16.11 8.58
CA ALA A 44 0.63 15.42 9.10
C ALA A 44 -0.44 16.38 9.67
N LYS A 45 -0.02 17.57 10.12
CA LYS A 45 -0.94 18.63 10.59
C LYS A 45 -1.83 19.18 9.47
N THR A 46 -1.49 18.94 8.22
CA THR A 46 -2.25 19.38 7.04
C THR A 46 -3.30 18.36 6.58
N PHE A 47 -3.36 17.18 7.21
CA PHE A 47 -4.31 16.14 6.82
C PHE A 47 -5.76 16.60 7.00
N ASN A 48 -6.60 16.30 6.00
CA ASN A 48 -8.04 16.47 6.11
C ASN A 48 -8.63 15.32 6.94
N LEU A 49 -8.70 15.53 8.27
CA LEU A 49 -9.29 14.56 9.20
C LEU A 49 -10.79 14.77 9.44
N LYS A 50 -11.41 15.80 8.84
CA LYS A 50 -12.83 16.13 9.03
C LYS A 50 -13.73 15.48 7.99
N ASN A 51 -13.31 15.52 6.72
CA ASN A 51 -14.09 14.98 5.61
C ASN A 51 -13.18 14.46 4.47
N PRO A 52 -12.32 13.46 4.73
CA PRO A 52 -11.55 12.82 3.67
C PRO A 52 -12.47 11.99 2.75
N PRO A 53 -12.19 11.92 1.44
CA PRO A 53 -12.96 11.06 0.53
C PRO A 53 -12.64 9.58 0.78
N LEU A 54 -13.67 8.73 0.83
CA LEU A 54 -13.50 7.29 0.85
C LEU A 54 -13.23 6.78 -0.58
N ARG A 55 -12.12 6.06 -0.79
CA ARG A 55 -11.67 5.56 -2.09
C ARG A 55 -10.93 4.23 -1.98
N ASN A 56 -10.89 3.47 -3.08
CA ASN A 56 -10.05 2.28 -3.25
C ASN A 56 -8.76 2.56 -4.02
N THR A 57 -8.76 3.60 -4.88
CA THR A 57 -7.59 4.02 -5.67
C THR A 57 -7.28 5.50 -5.41
N ALA A 58 -6.00 5.80 -5.18
CA ALA A 58 -5.48 7.15 -5.02
C ALA A 58 -4.24 7.34 -5.90
N VAL A 59 -4.11 8.53 -6.49
CA VAL A 59 -2.98 8.88 -7.34
C VAL A 59 -1.92 9.59 -6.51
N THR A 60 -0.66 9.16 -6.63
CA THR A 60 0.49 9.90 -6.14
C THR A 60 1.12 10.68 -7.29
N PHE A 61 0.94 11.99 -7.30
CA PHE A 61 1.44 12.87 -8.37
C PHE A 61 2.98 12.93 -8.41
N PRO A 62 3.57 13.34 -9.54
CA PRO A 62 5.00 13.60 -9.63
C PRO A 62 5.46 14.57 -8.54
N PHE A 63 6.63 14.28 -7.94
CA PHE A 63 7.23 15.11 -6.89
C PHE A 63 6.35 15.33 -5.64
N ALA A 64 5.35 14.47 -5.40
CA ALA A 64 4.42 14.58 -4.29
C ALA A 64 4.36 13.30 -3.44
N TRP A 65 3.62 13.38 -2.34
CA TRP A 65 3.19 12.25 -1.53
C TRP A 65 1.67 12.21 -1.44
N THR A 66 1.13 11.07 -1.03
CA THR A 66 -0.30 10.89 -0.76
C THR A 66 -0.45 10.08 0.52
N ALA A 67 -1.17 10.62 1.49
CA ALA A 67 -1.48 9.94 2.75
C ALA A 67 -2.87 9.32 2.68
N LEU A 68 -3.01 8.08 3.15
CA LEU A 68 -4.29 7.39 3.29
C LEU A 68 -4.35 6.67 4.63
N ARG A 69 -5.58 6.43 5.08
CA ARG A 69 -5.90 5.73 6.33
C ARG A 69 -6.97 4.68 6.07
N PHE A 70 -6.80 3.51 6.64
CA PHE A 70 -7.84 2.48 6.68
C PHE A 70 -7.82 1.78 8.04
N VAL A 71 -8.88 1.03 8.32
CA VAL A 71 -8.91 0.08 9.44
C VAL A 71 -8.64 -1.29 8.86
N ALA A 72 -7.67 -2.00 9.42
CA ALA A 72 -7.43 -3.40 9.09
C ALA A 72 -8.49 -4.24 9.83
N ASP A 73 -9.71 -4.29 9.30
CA ASP A 73 -10.84 -5.03 9.89
C ASP A 73 -11.42 -6.11 8.96
N ASN A 74 -10.71 -6.52 7.92
CA ASN A 74 -11.15 -7.49 6.94
C ASN A 74 -10.21 -8.71 6.87
N PRO A 75 -10.51 -9.82 7.57
CA PRO A 75 -9.64 -10.99 7.64
C PRO A 75 -9.24 -11.52 6.26
N GLY A 76 -7.95 -11.57 5.97
CA GLY A 76 -7.46 -12.04 4.68
C GLY A 76 -6.05 -11.57 4.31
N VAL A 77 -5.75 -11.75 3.02
CA VAL A 77 -4.50 -11.33 2.38
C VAL A 77 -4.89 -10.46 1.19
N TRP A 78 -4.42 -9.21 1.17
CA TRP A 78 -4.88 -8.15 0.28
C TRP A 78 -3.71 -7.53 -0.48
N ALA A 79 -3.84 -7.42 -1.80
CA ALA A 79 -2.86 -6.73 -2.63
C ALA A 79 -3.07 -5.21 -2.54
N PHE A 80 -1.96 -4.47 -2.47
CA PHE A 80 -1.94 -3.02 -2.59
C PHE A 80 -0.84 -2.63 -3.59
N HIS A 81 -1.23 -2.26 -4.81
CA HIS A 81 -0.31 -2.14 -5.93
C HIS A 81 -0.64 -0.97 -6.85
N CYS A 82 0.30 -0.64 -7.73
CA CYS A 82 0.06 0.31 -8.81
C CYS A 82 -0.93 -0.28 -9.82
N HIS A 83 -1.99 0.46 -10.14
CA HIS A 83 -3.02 0.04 -11.08
C HIS A 83 -2.62 0.25 -12.57
N ILE A 84 -1.36 0.55 -12.84
CA ILE A 84 -0.79 0.59 -14.19
C ILE A 84 -0.19 -0.79 -14.45
N GLU A 85 -0.80 -1.56 -15.36
CA GLU A 85 -0.47 -2.97 -15.60
C GLU A 85 1.03 -3.23 -15.80
N PRO A 86 1.76 -2.48 -16.66
CA PRO A 86 3.21 -2.64 -16.77
C PRO A 86 3.97 -2.46 -15.45
N HIS A 87 3.54 -1.54 -14.57
CA HIS A 87 4.19 -1.32 -13.29
C HIS A 87 3.91 -2.47 -12.31
N SER A 88 2.67 -2.98 -12.29
CA SER A 88 2.29 -4.16 -11.52
C SER A 88 3.11 -5.38 -11.94
N HIS A 89 3.21 -5.62 -13.25
CA HIS A 89 4.04 -6.69 -13.83
C HIS A 89 5.53 -6.56 -13.47
N MET A 90 6.03 -5.32 -13.33
CA MET A 90 7.41 -5.05 -12.88
C MET A 90 7.57 -5.09 -11.35
N GLY A 91 6.53 -5.46 -10.59
CA GLY A 91 6.61 -5.68 -9.14
C GLY A 91 6.29 -4.45 -8.28
N MET A 92 5.64 -3.41 -8.82
CA MET A 92 5.27 -2.22 -8.05
C MET A 92 4.01 -2.48 -7.19
N GLY A 93 4.19 -3.19 -6.08
CA GLY A 93 3.14 -3.45 -5.11
C GLY A 93 3.65 -4.10 -3.85
N VAL A 94 2.76 -4.20 -2.87
CA VAL A 94 2.96 -4.90 -1.60
C VAL A 94 1.73 -5.75 -1.29
N VAL A 95 1.87 -6.65 -0.33
CA VAL A 95 0.77 -7.46 0.20
C VAL A 95 0.59 -7.16 1.68
N PHE A 96 -0.64 -6.88 2.07
CA PHE A 96 -1.06 -6.79 3.46
C PHE A 96 -1.75 -8.09 3.87
N ALA A 97 -1.52 -8.54 5.09
CA ALA A 97 -2.27 -9.64 5.67
C ALA A 97 -2.73 -9.26 7.08
N GLU A 98 -3.99 -9.54 7.38
CA GLU A 98 -4.62 -9.18 8.63
C GLU A 98 -5.64 -10.24 9.06
N GLY A 99 -5.75 -10.51 10.36
CA GLY A 99 -6.76 -11.43 10.88
C GLY A 99 -6.79 -12.82 10.24
N VAL A 100 -5.69 -13.30 9.63
CA VAL A 100 -5.68 -14.52 8.77
C VAL A 100 -6.22 -15.75 9.50
N HIS A 101 -5.99 -15.85 10.81
CA HIS A 101 -6.52 -16.92 11.67
C HIS A 101 -8.06 -16.93 11.81
N LEU A 102 -8.74 -15.87 11.36
CA LEU A 102 -10.20 -15.73 11.37
C LEU A 102 -10.83 -16.12 10.02
N VAL A 103 -10.02 -16.35 8.97
CA VAL A 103 -10.51 -16.81 7.67
C VAL A 103 -11.01 -18.25 7.81
N LYS A 104 -12.21 -18.52 7.28
CA LYS A 104 -12.88 -19.82 7.32
C LYS A 104 -13.25 -20.27 5.92
N ASP A 105 -13.44 -21.58 5.76
CA ASP A 105 -14.05 -22.19 4.58
C ASP A 105 -13.40 -21.78 3.25
N VAL A 106 -12.06 -21.81 3.19
CA VAL A 106 -11.34 -21.59 1.92
C VAL A 106 -11.74 -22.69 0.93
N PRO A 107 -12.29 -22.35 -0.25
CA PRO A 107 -12.72 -23.36 -1.21
C PRO A 107 -11.58 -24.30 -1.61
N ASN A 108 -11.84 -25.62 -1.63
CA ASN A 108 -10.81 -26.62 -1.92
C ASN A 108 -10.05 -26.35 -3.24
N HIS A 109 -10.73 -25.84 -4.27
CA HIS A 109 -10.10 -25.52 -5.55
C HIS A 109 -9.11 -24.34 -5.48
N ALA A 110 -9.12 -23.55 -4.41
CA ALA A 110 -8.14 -22.48 -4.16
C ALA A 110 -6.93 -22.96 -3.34
N LEU A 111 -7.01 -24.16 -2.72
CA LEU A 111 -5.93 -24.75 -1.92
C LEU A 111 -5.04 -25.70 -2.73
N VAL A 112 -5.54 -26.19 -3.87
CA VAL A 112 -4.80 -27.09 -4.76
C VAL A 112 -4.03 -26.25 -5.76
N VAL A 113 -2.72 -26.16 -5.55
CA VAL A 113 -1.72 -25.69 -6.53
C VAL A 113 -1.00 -26.89 -7.10
#